data_AF-A0A4U7F8Q8-F1
#
_entry.id   AF-A0A4U7F8Q8-F1
#
_cell.length_a   1.000
_cell.length_b   1.000
_cell.length_c   1.000
_cell.angle_alpha   90.00
_cell.angle_beta   90.00
_cell.angle_gamma   90.00
#
_symmetry.space_group_name_H-M   'P 1'
#
loop_
_entity.id
_entity.type
_entity.pdbx_description
1 polymer ?
#
loop_
_entity_poly.entity_id
_entity_poly.type
_entity_poly.pdbx_seq_one_letter_code
_entity_poly.pdbx_strand_id
1 'polypeptide(L)'
;MTGDEQTAEVEPALRSYGISVEEIDEGDPLDLTYMTAFPGREVHHGEIGRALNALIDEAEADEWEPVRVEGTVVRAPGDVLGTWHAEAEWFEALAAYEISETEFSARVLETLSHADEPAEKNGDADDSDTAEGDAEPTDGNAPADDDPAASGDLT
;
A
#
# COMPACT_ATOMS: atom_id res chain seq x y z
N MET A 1 -7.07 20.62 35.27
CA MET A 1 -6.21 19.44 35.26
C MET A 1 -7.17 18.28 35.35
N THR A 2 -7.66 17.76 34.22
CA THR A 2 -6.89 16.80 33.42
C THR A 2 -7.72 16.39 32.19
N GLY A 3 -7.13 16.34 30.99
CA GLY A 3 -7.74 15.68 29.82
C GLY A 3 -7.38 16.26 28.45
N ASP A 4 -7.59 17.56 28.24
CA ASP A 4 -7.72 18.12 26.88
C ASP A 4 -6.44 18.73 26.26
N GLU A 5 -5.26 18.54 26.86
CA GLU A 5 -4.03 19.26 26.48
C GLU A 5 -2.91 18.38 25.89
N GLN A 6 -3.15 17.07 25.64
CA GLN A 6 -2.12 16.13 25.16
C GLN A 6 -2.43 15.47 23.79
N THR A 7 -3.50 15.88 23.10
CA THR A 7 -3.79 15.37 21.73
C THR A 7 -3.64 16.42 20.64
N ALA A 8 -3.56 17.71 20.96
CA ALA A 8 -3.76 18.82 20.01
C ALA A 8 -2.66 19.05 18.94
N GLU A 9 -1.78 18.08 18.67
CA GLU A 9 -0.60 18.23 17.81
C GLU A 9 -0.68 17.42 16.50
N VAL A 10 -1.61 16.46 16.39
CA VAL A 10 -1.72 15.57 15.22
C VAL A 10 -2.14 16.32 13.95
N GLU A 11 -3.17 17.16 14.01
CA GLU A 11 -3.63 17.93 12.84
C GLU A 11 -2.55 18.90 12.30
N PRO A 12 -1.89 19.72 13.14
CA PRO A 12 -0.74 20.53 12.71
C PRO A 12 0.36 19.72 12.02
N ALA A 13 0.72 18.56 12.55
CA ALA A 13 1.73 17.67 11.99
C ALA A 13 1.32 17.16 10.60
N LEU A 14 0.11 16.61 10.49
CA LEU A 14 -0.46 16.16 9.20
C LEU A 14 -0.42 17.26 8.14
N ARG A 15 -0.80 18.49 8.50
CA ARG A 15 -0.74 19.64 7.59
C ARG A 15 0.67 20.03 7.21
N SER A 16 1.64 19.94 8.14
CA SER A 16 3.06 20.16 7.87
C SER A 16 3.60 19.16 6.82
N TYR A 17 3.10 17.93 6.86
CA TYR A 17 3.38 16.87 5.88
C TYR A 17 2.62 17.02 4.55
N GLY A 18 1.84 18.10 4.40
CA GLY A 18 1.09 18.41 3.18
C GLY A 18 -0.22 17.65 3.05
N ILE A 19 -0.76 17.12 4.14
CA ILE A 19 -2.10 16.51 4.17
C ILE A 19 -3.15 17.61 4.33
N SER A 20 -4.13 17.64 3.43
CA SER A 20 -5.22 18.60 3.48
C SER A 20 -6.33 18.08 4.40
N VAL A 21 -6.13 18.22 5.71
CA VAL A 21 -7.08 17.76 6.74
C VAL A 21 -8.38 18.58 6.67
N GLU A 22 -9.49 17.88 6.47
CA GLU A 22 -10.86 18.43 6.43
C GLU A 22 -11.56 18.28 7.79
N GLU A 23 -11.43 17.11 8.41
CA GLU A 23 -12.01 16.79 9.72
C GLU A 23 -11.09 15.82 10.46
N ILE A 24 -10.98 15.99 11.78
CA ILE A 24 -10.26 15.09 12.65
C ILE A 24 -11.00 14.97 13.99
N ASP A 25 -11.12 13.75 14.50
CA ASP A 25 -11.61 13.46 15.85
C ASP A 25 -10.54 12.61 16.56
N GLU A 26 -9.88 13.18 17.57
CA GLU A 26 -8.71 12.58 18.25
C GLU A 26 -9.12 11.56 19.33
N GLY A 27 -10.18 10.79 19.04
CA GLY A 27 -10.69 9.73 19.90
C GLY A 27 -9.93 8.41 19.78
N ASP A 28 -10.55 7.33 20.23
CA ASP A 28 -10.13 5.95 19.96
C ASP A 28 -11.33 5.20 19.33
N PRO A 29 -11.37 5.04 17.99
CA PRO A 29 -10.30 5.37 17.04
C PRO A 29 -10.13 6.88 16.78
N LEU A 30 -8.95 7.26 16.27
CA LEU A 30 -8.71 8.56 15.66
C LEU A 30 -9.33 8.57 14.27
N ASP A 31 -10.36 9.38 14.07
CA ASP A 31 -11.05 9.54 12.79
C ASP A 31 -10.43 10.70 12.01
N LEU A 32 -9.82 10.41 10.86
CA LEU A 32 -9.17 11.41 9.99
C LEU A 32 -9.85 11.45 8.63
N THR A 33 -10.37 12.62 8.24
CA THR A 33 -10.80 12.89 6.87
C THR A 33 -9.90 13.92 6.21
N TYR A 34 -9.34 13.58 5.05
CA TYR A 34 -8.51 14.51 4.28
C TYR A 34 -8.88 14.51 2.80
N MET A 35 -8.73 15.69 2.20
CA MET A 35 -8.94 15.87 0.78
C MET A 35 -7.65 15.52 0.02
N THR A 36 -7.77 14.67 -1.01
CA THR A 36 -6.61 14.32 -1.83
C THR A 36 -6.15 15.51 -2.68
N ALA A 37 -4.83 15.72 -2.73
CA ALA A 37 -4.24 16.71 -3.62
C ALA A 37 -4.07 16.19 -5.07
N PHE A 38 -4.36 14.91 -5.33
CA PHE A 38 -4.08 14.27 -6.61
C PHE A 38 -5.30 14.23 -7.54
N PRO A 39 -5.12 14.52 -8.84
CA PRO A 39 -6.18 14.32 -9.81
C PRO A 39 -6.39 12.82 -10.06
N GLY A 40 -7.56 12.28 -9.72
CA GLY A 40 -7.84 10.86 -9.91
C GLY A 40 -9.17 10.40 -9.36
N ARG A 41 -9.50 9.13 -9.63
CA ARG A 41 -10.62 8.41 -8.99
C ARG A 41 -10.18 7.33 -8.01
N GLU A 42 -8.89 7.19 -7.82
CA GLU A 42 -8.29 6.18 -6.95
C GLU A 42 -7.53 6.91 -5.84
N VAL A 43 -7.38 6.25 -4.69
CA VAL A 43 -6.63 6.79 -3.56
C VAL A 43 -5.13 6.72 -3.87
N HIS A 44 -4.41 7.82 -3.69
CA HIS A 44 -2.98 7.86 -3.95
C HIS A 44 -2.20 7.26 -2.76
N HIS A 45 -1.58 6.08 -2.93
CA HIS A 45 -0.89 5.38 -1.85
C HIS A 45 0.22 6.21 -1.19
N GLY A 46 0.95 7.00 -1.98
CA GLY A 46 1.99 7.88 -1.44
C GLY A 46 1.45 9.04 -0.60
N GLU A 47 0.15 9.33 -0.67
CA GLU A 47 -0.50 10.31 0.21
C GLU A 47 -0.81 9.68 1.57
N ILE A 48 -1.31 8.43 1.57
CA ILE A 48 -1.45 7.61 2.79
C ILE A 48 -0.09 7.52 3.49
N GLY A 49 0.96 7.14 2.78
CA GLY A 49 2.31 7.06 3.37
C GLY A 49 2.79 8.36 4.01
N ARG A 50 2.47 9.53 3.44
CA ARG A 50 2.79 10.82 4.07
C ARG A 50 1.98 11.08 5.34
N ALA A 51 0.71 10.71 5.36
CA ALA A 51 -0.12 10.82 6.56
C ALA A 51 0.40 9.89 7.67
N LEU A 52 0.77 8.66 7.31
CA LEU A 52 1.36 7.70 8.23
C LEU A 52 2.69 8.20 8.80
N ASN A 53 3.57 8.77 7.97
CA ASN A 53 4.84 9.31 8.46
C ASN A 53 4.65 10.46 9.47
N ALA A 54 3.64 11.33 9.25
CA ALA A 54 3.31 12.35 10.25
C ALA A 54 2.89 11.72 11.58
N LEU A 55 2.04 10.70 11.55
CA LEU A 55 1.58 10.00 12.76
C LEU A 55 2.70 9.23 13.46
N ILE A 56 3.60 8.62 12.70
CA ILE A 56 4.77 7.91 13.22
C ILE A 56 5.70 8.90 13.93
N ASP A 57 6.00 10.05 13.31
CA ASP A 57 6.86 11.05 13.92
C ASP A 57 6.29 11.59 15.25
N GLU A 58 4.97 11.87 15.30
CA GLU A 58 4.31 12.32 16.54
C GLU A 58 4.33 11.23 17.63
N ALA A 59 4.16 9.96 17.24
CA ALA A 59 4.27 8.83 18.16
C ALA A 59 5.71 8.66 18.69
N GLU A 60 6.71 8.78 17.82
CA GLU A 60 8.13 8.68 18.19
C GLU A 60 8.60 9.85 19.08
N ALA A 61 7.96 11.01 18.96
CA ALA A 61 8.23 12.18 19.79
C ALA A 61 7.55 12.13 21.17
N ASP A 62 6.75 11.09 21.46
CA ASP A 62 5.85 11.00 22.62
C ASP A 62 4.84 12.18 22.67
N GLU A 63 4.55 12.82 21.52
CA GLU A 63 3.60 13.94 21.37
C GLU A 63 2.17 13.44 21.12
N TRP A 64 2.03 12.18 20.70
CA TRP A 64 0.75 11.48 20.53
C TRP A 64 0.84 10.02 20.98
N GLU A 65 -0.17 9.52 21.69
CA GLU A 65 -0.28 8.10 22.07
C GLU A 65 -1.00 7.32 20.96
N PRO A 66 -0.35 6.33 20.30
CA PRO A 66 -0.94 5.65 19.17
C PRO A 66 -2.24 4.91 19.49
N VAL A 67 -3.29 5.25 18.75
CA VAL A 67 -4.59 4.59 18.77
C VAL A 67 -4.90 4.01 17.39
N ARG A 68 -5.99 3.26 17.26
CA ARG A 68 -6.47 2.87 15.94
C ARG A 68 -6.80 4.13 15.14
N VAL A 69 -6.33 4.21 13.90
CA VAL A 69 -6.61 5.33 12.98
C VAL A 69 -7.55 4.86 11.88
N GLU A 70 -8.63 5.60 11.65
CA GLU A 70 -9.54 5.43 10.52
C GLU A 70 -9.37 6.62 9.57
N GLY A 71 -8.78 6.37 8.41
CA GLY A 71 -8.51 7.39 7.39
C GLY A 71 -9.53 7.36 6.27
N THR A 72 -10.20 8.49 6.02
CA THR A 72 -11.11 8.70 4.88
C THR A 72 -10.51 9.70 3.90
N VAL A 73 -10.41 9.28 2.64
CA VAL A 73 -9.89 10.11 1.54
C VAL A 73 -11.04 10.63 0.70
N VAL A 74 -11.14 11.95 0.54
CA VAL A 74 -12.18 12.58 -0.28
C VAL A 74 -11.58 13.35 -1.45
N ARG A 75 -12.28 13.41 -2.59
CA ARG A 75 -11.93 14.32 -3.69
C ARG A 75 -12.50 15.72 -3.46
N ALA A 76 -13.67 15.78 -2.85
CA ALA A 76 -14.42 16.97 -2.52
C ALA A 76 -15.34 16.64 -1.34
N PRO A 77 -15.90 17.64 -0.64
CA PRO A 77 -16.85 17.39 0.44
C PRO A 77 -18.00 16.47 -0.01
N GLY A 78 -18.09 15.29 0.60
CA GLY A 78 -19.09 14.26 0.28
C GLY A 78 -18.77 13.35 -0.93
N ASP A 79 -17.61 13.48 -1.56
CA ASP A 79 -17.11 12.61 -2.64
C ASP A 79 -15.94 11.75 -2.12
N VAL A 80 -16.27 10.64 -1.46
CA VAL A 80 -15.31 9.70 -0.87
C VAL A 80 -14.66 8.85 -1.96
N LEU A 81 -13.34 8.74 -1.93
CA LEU A 81 -12.55 7.89 -2.83
C LEU A 81 -12.24 6.53 -2.20
N GLY A 82 -11.98 6.52 -0.89
CA GLY A 82 -11.71 5.29 -0.16
C GLY A 82 -11.41 5.53 1.32
N THR A 83 -11.31 4.43 2.03
CA THR A 83 -11.02 4.38 3.48
C THR A 83 -9.89 3.40 3.75
N TRP A 84 -9.05 3.70 4.71
CA TRP A 84 -7.98 2.82 5.21
C TRP A 84 -7.97 2.86 6.73
N HIS A 85 -7.34 1.88 7.36
CA HIS A 85 -7.09 1.93 8.79
C HIS A 85 -5.68 1.48 9.17
N ALA A 86 -5.23 1.95 10.32
CA ALA A 86 -4.01 1.50 10.97
C ALA A 86 -4.33 1.09 12.41
N GLU A 87 -3.94 -0.12 12.80
CA GLU A 87 -4.14 -0.58 14.18
C GLU A 87 -3.09 0.03 15.13
N ALA A 88 -3.49 0.33 16.37
CA ALA A 88 -2.57 0.80 17.42
C ALA A 88 -1.37 -0.15 17.58
N GLU A 89 -1.62 -1.46 17.60
CA GLU A 89 -0.60 -2.51 17.72
C GLU A 89 0.46 -2.47 16.61
N TRP A 90 0.15 -1.90 15.43
CA TRP A 90 1.14 -1.76 14.36
C TRP A 90 2.10 -0.62 14.63
N PHE A 91 1.63 0.48 15.24
CA PHE A 91 2.50 1.55 15.71
C PHE A 91 3.39 1.05 16.85
N GLU A 92 2.82 0.31 17.80
CA GLU A 92 3.57 -0.30 18.90
C GLU A 92 4.67 -1.25 18.38
N ALA A 93 4.33 -2.12 17.42
CA ALA A 93 5.29 -3.04 16.80
C ALA A 93 6.40 -2.29 16.03
N LEU A 94 6.06 -1.17 15.37
CA LEU A 94 7.04 -0.33 14.69
C LEU A 94 8.00 0.32 15.70
N ALA A 95 7.46 0.92 16.78
CA ALA A 95 8.25 1.52 17.85
C ALA A 95 9.15 0.51 18.59
N ALA A 96 8.68 -0.74 18.70
CA ALA A 96 9.46 -1.86 19.23
C ALA A 96 10.49 -2.43 18.23
N TYR A 97 10.56 -1.89 17.00
CA TYR A 97 11.39 -2.37 15.89
C TYR A 97 11.09 -3.83 15.50
N GLU A 98 9.88 -4.32 15.75
CA GLU A 98 9.41 -5.65 15.38
C GLU A 98 9.00 -5.74 13.92
N ILE A 99 8.53 -4.61 13.35
CA ILE A 99 8.25 -4.45 11.93
C ILE A 99 8.98 -3.21 11.39
N SER A 100 9.29 -3.21 10.10
CA SER A 100 9.79 -2.02 9.41
C SER A 100 8.67 -1.06 9.02
N GLU A 101 9.02 0.21 8.76
CA GLU A 101 8.08 1.21 8.21
C GLU A 101 7.45 0.76 6.88
N THR A 102 8.21 0.02 6.07
CA THR A 102 7.70 -0.56 4.81
C THR A 102 6.63 -1.62 5.07
N GLU A 103 6.85 -2.50 6.05
CA GLU A 103 5.85 -3.50 6.45
C GLU A 103 4.62 -2.87 7.09
N PHE A 104 4.81 -1.86 7.94
CA PHE A 104 3.72 -1.06 8.50
C PHE A 104 2.86 -0.44 7.40
N SER A 105 3.50 0.27 6.45
CA SER A 105 2.80 0.89 5.32
C SER A 105 2.09 -0.14 4.45
N ALA A 106 2.71 -1.30 4.21
CA ALA A 106 2.09 -2.38 3.43
C ALA A 106 0.82 -2.88 4.11
N ARG A 107 0.84 -3.13 5.44
CA ARG A 107 -0.35 -3.54 6.19
C ARG A 107 -1.47 -2.53 6.10
N VAL A 108 -1.17 -1.23 6.25
CA VAL A 108 -2.20 -0.18 6.10
C VAL A 108 -2.78 -0.17 4.68
N LEU A 109 -1.94 -0.29 3.65
CA LEU A 109 -2.42 -0.32 2.26
C LEU A 109 -3.27 -1.57 1.96
N GLU A 110 -3.06 -2.70 2.64
CA GLU A 110 -3.91 -3.89 2.54
C GLU A 110 -5.33 -3.66 3.09
N THR A 111 -5.53 -2.64 3.94
CA THR A 111 -6.85 -2.28 4.49
C THR A 111 -7.62 -1.32 3.60
N LEU A 112 -6.96 -0.73 2.60
CA LEU A 112 -7.54 0.28 1.73
C LEU A 112 -8.74 -0.29 0.96
N SER A 113 -9.89 0.34 1.14
CA SER A 113 -11.13 0.04 0.41
C SER A 113 -11.53 1.23 -0.45
N HIS A 114 -11.89 0.98 -1.72
CA HIS A 114 -12.32 2.02 -2.65
C HIS A 114 -13.85 2.18 -2.65
N ALA A 115 -14.33 3.42 -2.66
CA ALA A 115 -15.76 3.71 -2.61
C ALA A 115 -16.53 3.32 -3.90
N ASP A 116 -15.83 3.24 -5.04
CA ASP A 116 -16.41 2.83 -6.33
C ASP A 116 -16.48 1.30 -6.52
N GLU A 117 -15.92 0.51 -5.59
CA GLU A 117 -16.04 -0.95 -5.62
C GLU A 117 -17.27 -1.40 -4.80
N PRO A 118 -18.28 -2.05 -5.41
CA PRO A 118 -19.27 -2.75 -4.60
C PRO A 118 -18.52 -3.81 -3.79
N ALA A 119 -18.70 -3.79 -2.47
CA ALA A 119 -18.11 -4.72 -1.52
C ALA A 119 -18.44 -6.19 -1.87
N GLU A 120 -17.70 -6.78 -2.81
CA GLU A 120 -17.84 -8.16 -3.25
C GLU A 120 -16.56 -8.93 -2.84
N LYS A 121 -16.58 -9.34 -1.57
CA LYS A 121 -16.01 -10.59 -1.01
C LYS A 121 -14.49 -10.77 -0.95
N ASN A 122 -13.97 -10.53 0.24
CA ASN A 122 -12.89 -11.34 0.81
C ASN A 122 -13.37 -12.78 1.06
N GLY A 123 -12.58 -13.75 0.59
CA GLY A 123 -12.58 -15.13 1.08
C GLY A 123 -13.04 -16.17 0.06
N ASP A 124 -12.10 -16.72 -0.71
CA ASP A 124 -11.96 -18.18 -0.79
C ASP A 124 -10.52 -18.54 -1.16
N ALA A 125 -9.84 -19.17 -0.21
CA ALA A 125 -8.63 -19.93 -0.44
C ALA A 125 -9.06 -21.37 -0.69
N ASP A 126 -8.90 -21.86 -1.91
CA ASP A 126 -8.89 -23.28 -2.32
C ASP A 126 -8.70 -23.28 -3.84
N ASP A 127 -7.95 -24.13 -4.52
CA ASP A 127 -7.23 -25.32 -4.12
C ASP A 127 -6.10 -25.52 -5.13
N SER A 128 -5.11 -26.27 -4.71
CA SER A 128 -4.03 -26.73 -5.55
C SER A 128 -4.56 -27.68 -6.62
N ASP A 129 -4.26 -27.47 -7.90
CA ASP A 129 -4.24 -28.59 -8.85
C ASP A 129 -2.88 -28.64 -9.56
N THR A 130 -2.09 -29.57 -9.05
CA THR A 130 -0.89 -30.13 -9.65
C THR A 130 -1.32 -31.20 -10.64
N ALA A 131 -0.90 -31.13 -11.91
CA ALA A 131 -0.10 -32.16 -12.58
C ALA A 131 -0.12 -32.02 -14.12
N GLU A 132 0.75 -32.81 -14.74
CA GLU A 132 0.97 -33.06 -16.18
C GLU A 132 1.97 -32.05 -16.82
N GLY A 133 3.26 -32.35 -16.94
CA GLY A 133 3.91 -33.66 -17.06
C GLY A 133 3.70 -34.22 -18.45
N ASP A 134 4.45 -33.74 -19.45
CA ASP A 134 4.64 -34.47 -20.70
C ASP A 134 6.11 -34.38 -21.13
N ALA A 135 6.71 -35.56 -21.28
CA ALA A 135 8.09 -35.78 -21.63
C ALA A 135 8.28 -35.77 -23.15
N GLU A 136 9.47 -35.37 -23.61
CA GLU A 136 9.92 -35.43 -25.00
C GLU A 136 9.72 -36.82 -25.65
N PRO A 137 9.62 -36.83 -26.99
CA PRO A 137 10.40 -37.81 -27.74
C PRO A 137 11.38 -37.14 -28.71
N THR A 138 12.61 -37.62 -28.65
CA THR A 138 13.69 -37.50 -29.65
C THR A 138 13.31 -38.24 -30.93
N ASP A 139 13.56 -37.65 -32.11
CA ASP A 139 13.92 -38.35 -33.36
C ASP A 139 14.29 -37.24 -34.38
N GLY A 140 15.49 -37.13 -34.95
CA GLY A 140 16.34 -38.18 -35.47
C GLY A 140 16.31 -38.16 -37.00
N ASN A 141 16.88 -37.15 -37.67
CA ASN A 141 17.25 -37.28 -39.10
C ASN A 141 18.35 -36.30 -39.56
N ALA A 142 19.61 -36.70 -39.38
CA ALA A 142 20.69 -36.53 -40.35
C ALA A 142 21.00 -37.95 -40.87
N PRO A 143 21.49 -38.19 -42.11
CA PRO A 143 22.64 -37.53 -42.75
C PRO A 143 22.34 -37.25 -44.26
N ALA A 144 23.21 -36.86 -45.19
CA ALA A 144 24.63 -37.10 -45.43
C ALA A 144 25.11 -36.16 -46.57
N ASP A 145 26.36 -35.71 -46.44
CA ASP A 145 27.42 -35.62 -47.46
C ASP A 145 27.12 -35.06 -48.87
N ASP A 146 27.82 -34.00 -49.28
CA ASP A 146 29.03 -34.09 -50.14
C ASP A 146 29.39 -32.69 -50.72
N ASP A 147 30.48 -32.10 -50.22
CA ASP A 147 31.34 -31.11 -50.91
C ASP A 147 32.09 -31.89 -52.02
N PRO A 148 32.35 -31.40 -53.27
CA PRO A 148 33.18 -30.20 -53.49
C PRO A 148 33.05 -29.47 -54.86
N ALA A 149 33.54 -28.21 -54.93
CA ALA A 149 34.32 -27.64 -56.06
C ALA A 149 34.41 -26.11 -55.90
N ALA A 150 35.56 -25.54 -55.49
CA ALA A 150 36.71 -25.20 -56.33
C ALA A 150 36.59 -23.86 -57.09
N SER A 151 37.48 -22.94 -56.67
CA SER A 151 38.25 -22.00 -57.48
C SER A 151 37.59 -20.84 -58.23
N GLY A 152 38.04 -19.63 -57.90
CA GLY A 152 38.74 -18.79 -58.88
C GLY A 152 38.02 -17.53 -59.37
N ASP A 153 38.52 -16.39 -58.87
CA ASP A 153 39.06 -15.22 -59.60
C ASP A 153 38.37 -14.64 -60.88
N LEU A 154 38.48 -13.30 -60.99
CA LEU A 154 38.17 -12.38 -62.10
C LEU A 154 36.69 -11.95 -62.16
N THR A 155 36.33 -10.67 -62.05
CA THR A 155 36.91 -9.44 -62.65
C THR A 155 36.51 -8.19 -61.86
#